data_AF-A0A7Z9XCD6-F1
#
_entry.id   AF-A0A7Z9XCD6-F1
#
_cell.length_a   1.000
_cell.length_b   1.000
_cell.length_c   1.000
_cell.angle_alpha   90.00
_cell.angle_beta   90.00
_cell.angle_gamma   90.00
#
_symmetry.space_group_name_H-M   'P 1'
#
loop_
_entity.id
_entity.type
_entity.pdbx_description
1 polymer ?
#
loop_
_entity_poly.entity_id
_entity_poly.type
_entity_poly.pdbx_seq_one_letter_code
_entity_poly.pdbx_strand_id
1 'polypeptide(L)'
;MRRVLYSVLVLMLTLLLFVGCETTKGLTSRMKSLTSTVDDELFSQVPAEERQEVLKAEFDLRVAEEKAKLADLKMKLAQLQKKHAGDEENMADKCRAKASVAVDLAKLEAIDRSGLGEKNDNLKAIADLKSKKLKLEADTIKLEARRAATERQINDLTKQIEDKAEKIEGMKMGDEQEEAIESPSVVEEKQKEETEEQVETPSGEEGKSLF
;
A
#
# COMPACT_ATOMS: atom_id res chain seq x y z
N MET A 1 20.57 33.54 -26.56
CA MET A 1 19.69 33.78 -25.39
C MET A 1 18.86 32.55 -24.99
N ARG A 2 18.13 31.89 -25.91
CA ARG A 2 17.30 30.70 -25.57
C ARG A 2 18.09 29.56 -24.90
N ARG A 3 19.31 29.26 -25.37
CA ARG A 3 20.17 28.21 -24.77
C ARG A 3 20.59 28.51 -23.34
N VAL A 4 20.90 29.77 -23.02
CA VAL A 4 21.24 30.21 -21.65
C VAL A 4 20.01 30.18 -20.74
N LEU A 5 18.82 30.49 -21.29
CA LEU A 5 17.55 30.40 -20.57
C LEU A 5 17.23 28.95 -20.16
N TYR A 6 17.47 27.97 -21.04
CA TYR A 6 17.30 26.55 -20.72
C TYR A 6 18.33 26.07 -19.68
N SER A 7 19.57 26.54 -19.74
CA SER A 7 20.59 26.21 -18.75
C SER A 7 20.21 26.69 -17.35
N VAL A 8 19.67 27.90 -17.22
CA VAL A 8 19.22 28.46 -15.93
C VAL A 8 17.96 27.74 -15.44
N LEU A 9 17.04 27.39 -16.33
CA LEU A 9 15.81 26.67 -15.97
C LEU A 9 16.10 25.25 -15.46
N VAL A 10 17.03 24.52 -16.09
CA VAL A 10 17.45 23.19 -15.65
C VAL A 10 18.22 23.26 -14.34
N LEU A 11 19.07 24.28 -14.14
CA LEU A 11 19.79 24.51 -12.88
C LEU A 11 18.84 24.84 -11.71
N MET A 12 17.77 25.59 -11.97
CA MET A 12 16.72 25.87 -10.98
C MET A 12 15.86 24.65 -10.67
N LEU A 13 15.60 23.79 -11.68
CA LEU A 13 14.83 22.55 -11.49
C LEU A 13 15.61 21.51 -10.66
N THR A 14 16.93 21.46 -10.78
CA THR A 14 17.77 20.55 -9.98
C THR A 14 17.94 21.02 -8.54
N LEU A 15 17.96 22.34 -8.28
CA LEU A 15 17.97 22.90 -6.93
C LEU A 15 16.69 22.60 -6.13
N LEU A 16 15.55 22.39 -6.81
CA LEU A 16 14.28 21.97 -6.17
C LEU A 16 14.27 20.47 -5.77
N LEU A 17 15.20 19.65 -6.27
CA LEU A 17 15.30 18.22 -5.93
C LEU A 17 16.25 17.94 -4.75
N PHE A 18 16.98 18.96 -4.27
CA PHE A 18 17.90 18.85 -3.13
C PHE A 18 17.37 19.48 -1.83
N VAL A 19 16.14 20.01 -1.83
CA VAL A 19 15.45 20.45 -0.61
C VAL A 19 14.45 19.36 -0.19
N GLY A 20 14.86 18.55 0.80
CA GLY A 20 13.90 17.86 1.67
C GLY A 20 13.80 16.34 1.54
N CYS A 21 14.92 15.63 1.61
CA CYS A 21 14.95 14.30 2.24
C CYS A 21 15.57 14.45 3.64
N GLU A 22 14.83 15.08 4.55
CA GLU A 22 15.09 15.02 5.99
C GLU A 22 14.04 14.07 6.57
N THR A 23 14.47 12.84 6.81
CA THR A 23 14.10 11.97 7.93
C THR A 23 12.81 12.36 8.67
N THR A 24 11.69 11.73 8.29
CA THR A 24 10.47 11.66 9.11
C THR A 24 10.72 10.82 10.38
N LYS A 25 11.52 11.35 11.31
CA LYS A 25 11.63 10.88 12.71
C LYS A 25 11.32 11.99 13.73
N GLY A 26 10.87 13.17 13.28
CA GLY A 26 10.71 14.35 14.15
C GLY A 26 9.32 15.01 14.18
N LEU A 27 8.29 14.44 13.53
CA LEU A 27 6.96 15.07 13.51
C LEU A 27 6.09 14.73 14.73
N THR A 28 6.38 13.63 15.44
CA THR A 28 5.66 13.28 16.67
C THR A 28 6.14 14.09 17.89
N SER A 29 7.41 14.52 17.92
CA SER A 29 7.97 15.29 19.04
C SER A 29 7.66 16.79 18.97
N ARG A 30 7.41 17.37 17.78
CA ARG A 30 7.09 18.80 17.64
C ARG A 30 5.67 19.18 18.05
N MET A 31 4.70 18.25 18.04
CA MET A 31 3.35 18.55 18.54
C MET A 31 3.28 18.62 20.07
N LYS A 32 4.15 17.88 20.79
CA LYS A 32 4.20 17.89 22.26
C LYS A 32 4.75 19.21 22.84
N SER A 33 5.45 20.00 22.03
CA SER A 33 6.11 21.25 22.44
C SER A 33 5.25 22.51 22.28
N LEU A 34 4.08 22.44 21.62
CA LEU A 34 3.23 23.62 21.39
C LEU A 34 2.10 23.80 22.42
N THR A 35 1.92 22.85 23.34
CA THR A 35 0.81 22.87 24.31
C THR A 35 1.24 22.87 25.78
N SER A 36 2.50 22.54 26.10
CA SER A 36 3.04 22.65 27.46
C SER A 36 3.47 24.09 27.74
N THR A 37 2.49 24.98 27.76
CA THR A 37 2.62 26.33 28.35
C THR A 37 2.37 26.31 29.86
N VAL A 38 1.92 25.16 30.38
CA VAL A 38 1.56 24.94 31.77
C VAL A 38 2.60 24.02 32.39
N ASP A 39 3.03 24.35 33.60
CA ASP A 39 3.99 23.60 34.41
C ASP A 39 3.27 22.46 35.13
N ASP A 40 3.58 21.23 34.76
CA ASP A 40 2.97 20.02 35.31
C ASP A 40 3.26 19.86 36.82
N GLU A 41 4.39 20.38 37.31
CA GLU A 41 4.78 20.33 38.72
C GLU A 41 3.93 21.29 39.57
N LEU A 42 3.57 22.46 39.01
CA LEU A 42 2.59 23.36 39.62
C LEU A 42 1.17 22.81 39.53
N PHE A 43 0.80 22.20 38.40
CA PHE A 43 -0.53 21.61 38.23
C PHE A 43 -0.77 20.44 39.20
N SER A 44 0.27 19.69 39.56
CA SER A 44 0.18 18.60 40.55
C SER A 44 -0.25 19.05 41.95
N GLN A 45 -0.05 20.34 42.27
CA GLN A 45 -0.40 20.96 43.56
C GLN A 45 -1.87 21.40 43.64
N VAL A 46 -2.60 21.39 42.52
CA VAL A 46 -4.02 21.78 42.45
C VAL A 46 -4.89 20.76 43.22
N PRO A 47 -5.92 21.19 43.98
CA PRO A 47 -6.86 20.29 44.63
C PRO A 47 -7.52 19.31 43.65
N ALA A 48 -7.91 18.12 44.13
CA ALA A 48 -8.44 17.07 43.26
C ALA A 48 -9.77 17.47 42.58
N GLU A 49 -10.57 18.28 43.27
CA GLU A 49 -11.85 18.80 42.80
C GLU A 49 -11.67 19.68 41.54
N GLU A 50 -10.64 20.52 41.52
CA GLU A 50 -10.33 21.41 40.38
C GLU A 50 -9.60 20.67 39.25
N ARG A 51 -8.88 19.58 39.55
CA ARG A 51 -8.27 18.70 38.54
C ARG A 51 -9.28 17.90 37.74
N GLN A 52 -10.48 17.67 38.27
CA GLN A 52 -11.51 16.87 37.60
C GLN A 52 -11.95 17.47 36.25
N GLU A 53 -12.03 18.80 36.16
CA GLU A 53 -12.37 19.49 34.91
C GLU A 53 -11.29 19.32 33.84
N VAL A 54 -10.02 19.34 34.25
CA VAL A 54 -8.89 19.11 33.35
C VAL A 54 -8.85 17.66 32.88
N LEU A 55 -9.03 16.68 33.77
CA LEU A 55 -9.11 15.27 33.39
C LEU A 55 -10.24 14.99 32.39
N LYS A 56 -11.38 15.68 32.56
CA LYS A 56 -12.47 15.62 31.58
C LYS A 56 -12.07 16.24 30.24
N ALA A 57 -11.44 17.42 30.26
CA ALA A 57 -10.98 18.08 29.04
C ALA A 57 -9.91 17.25 28.29
N GLU A 58 -8.99 16.60 29.00
CA GLU A 58 -8.00 15.68 28.44
C GLU A 58 -8.65 14.42 27.85
N PHE A 59 -9.66 13.87 28.52
CA PHE A 59 -10.45 12.77 27.96
C PHE A 59 -11.19 13.20 26.69
N ASP A 60 -11.87 14.35 26.71
CA ASP A 60 -12.58 14.90 25.55
C ASP A 60 -11.60 15.16 24.37
N LEU A 61 -10.40 15.66 24.67
CA LEU A 61 -9.33 15.82 23.69
C LEU A 61 -8.91 14.47 23.09
N ARG A 62 -8.65 13.45 23.91
CA ARG A 62 -8.31 12.09 23.44
C ARG A 62 -9.39 11.52 22.53
N VAL A 63 -10.66 11.63 22.93
CA VAL A 63 -11.79 11.18 22.10
C VAL A 63 -11.84 11.95 20.77
N ALA A 64 -11.60 13.25 20.79
CA ALA A 64 -11.58 14.08 19.58
C ALA A 64 -10.43 13.70 18.63
N GLU A 65 -9.23 13.46 19.16
CA GLU A 65 -8.07 12.99 18.38
C GLU A 65 -8.35 11.64 17.72
N GLU A 66 -8.96 10.71 18.46
CA GLU A 66 -9.32 9.40 17.92
C GLU A 66 -10.41 9.50 16.84
N LYS A 67 -11.40 10.40 17.00
CA LYS A 67 -12.38 10.71 15.96
C LYS A 67 -11.73 11.31 14.71
N ALA A 68 -10.72 12.17 14.86
CA ALA A 68 -9.97 12.72 13.74
C ALA A 68 -9.26 11.61 12.96
N LYS A 69 -8.55 10.71 13.65
CA LYS A 69 -7.92 9.53 13.03
C LYS A 69 -8.95 8.63 12.32
N LEU A 70 -10.14 8.44 12.89
CA LEU A 70 -11.23 7.69 12.24
C LEU A 70 -11.70 8.36 10.94
N ALA A 71 -11.81 9.69 10.93
CA ALA A 71 -12.15 10.45 9.73
C ALA A 71 -11.10 10.28 8.63
N ASP A 72 -9.81 10.28 8.98
CA ASP A 72 -8.72 10.04 8.03
C ASP A 72 -8.81 8.64 7.39
N LEU A 73 -9.13 7.61 8.17
CA LEU A 73 -9.35 6.26 7.63
C LEU A 73 -10.55 6.23 6.67
N LYS A 74 -11.67 6.87 7.04
CA LYS A 74 -12.85 6.97 6.16
C LYS A 74 -12.54 7.70 4.85
N MET A 75 -11.70 8.74 4.90
CA MET A 75 -11.24 9.43 3.69
C MET A 75 -10.40 8.51 2.80
N LYS A 76 -9.46 7.75 3.39
CA LYS A 76 -8.67 6.75 2.65
C LYS A 76 -9.56 5.68 2.00
N LEU A 77 -10.59 5.22 2.71
CA LEU A 77 -11.57 4.26 2.18
C LEU A 77 -12.29 4.82 0.95
N ALA A 78 -12.80 6.05 1.05
CA ALA A 78 -13.47 6.71 -0.08
C ALA A 78 -12.54 6.86 -1.31
N GLN A 79 -11.25 7.15 -1.10
CA GLN A 79 -10.28 7.22 -2.18
C GLN A 79 -10.06 5.86 -2.86
N LEU A 80 -9.97 4.77 -2.08
CA LEU A 80 -9.85 3.41 -2.62
C LEU A 80 -11.10 2.99 -3.39
N GLN A 81 -12.30 3.29 -2.86
CA GLN A 81 -13.57 3.02 -3.55
C GLN A 81 -13.66 3.78 -4.88
N LYS A 82 -13.25 5.04 -4.91
CA LYS A 82 -13.17 5.83 -6.15
C LYS A 82 -12.21 5.20 -7.16
N LYS A 83 -11.04 4.76 -6.70
CA LYS A 83 -10.07 4.06 -7.56
C LYS A 83 -10.65 2.76 -8.11
N HIS A 84 -11.32 1.97 -7.28
CA HIS A 84 -11.96 0.72 -7.69
C HIS A 84 -13.03 0.96 -8.77
N ALA A 85 -13.88 1.97 -8.60
CA ALA A 85 -14.87 2.34 -9.61
C ALA A 85 -14.22 2.79 -10.93
N GLY A 86 -13.12 3.55 -10.87
CA GLY A 86 -12.35 3.89 -12.07
C GLY A 86 -11.74 2.68 -12.76
N ASP A 87 -11.33 1.65 -12.01
CA ASP A 87 -10.84 0.40 -12.58
C ASP A 87 -11.96 -0.42 -13.26
N GLU A 88 -13.20 -0.33 -12.75
CA GLU A 88 -14.38 -0.94 -13.37
C GLU A 88 -14.75 -0.29 -14.70
N GLU A 89 -14.72 1.05 -14.75
CA GLU A 89 -14.93 1.80 -15.99
C GLU A 89 -13.88 1.40 -17.05
N ASN A 90 -12.61 1.38 -16.66
CA ASN A 90 -11.53 0.94 -17.54
C ASN A 90 -11.72 -0.50 -18.04
N MET A 91 -12.22 -1.40 -17.19
CA MET A 91 -12.51 -2.78 -17.57
C MET A 91 -13.63 -2.84 -18.62
N ALA A 92 -14.71 -2.06 -18.45
CA ALA A 92 -15.78 -1.96 -19.42
C ALA A 92 -15.29 -1.45 -20.79
N ASP A 93 -14.42 -0.44 -20.80
CA ASP A 93 -13.80 0.09 -22.01
C ASP A 93 -12.93 -0.96 -22.72
N LYS A 94 -12.15 -1.74 -21.96
CA LYS A 94 -11.36 -2.85 -22.54
C LYS A 94 -12.25 -3.94 -23.12
N CYS A 95 -13.36 -4.28 -22.46
CA CYS A 95 -14.36 -5.23 -22.99
C CYS A 95 -14.96 -4.73 -24.31
N ARG A 96 -15.35 -3.46 -24.38
CA ARG A 96 -15.83 -2.83 -25.62
C ARG A 96 -14.77 -2.87 -26.73
N ALA A 97 -13.53 -2.51 -26.41
CA ALA A 97 -12.43 -2.53 -27.38
C ALA A 97 -12.15 -3.95 -27.90
N LYS A 98 -12.17 -4.97 -27.03
CA LYS A 98 -12.01 -6.38 -27.44
C LYS A 98 -13.12 -6.82 -28.38
N ALA A 99 -14.38 -6.48 -28.08
CA ALA A 99 -15.51 -6.81 -28.93
C ALA A 99 -15.39 -6.15 -30.32
N SER A 100 -14.98 -4.87 -30.37
CA SER A 100 -14.72 -4.17 -31.64
C SER A 100 -13.64 -4.86 -32.46
N VAL A 101 -12.50 -5.19 -31.85
CA VAL A 101 -11.39 -5.88 -32.53
C VAL A 101 -11.83 -7.26 -33.03
N ALA A 102 -12.66 -7.98 -32.28
CA ALA A 102 -13.18 -9.28 -32.69
C ALA A 102 -14.06 -9.18 -33.95
N VAL A 103 -14.91 -8.14 -34.04
CA VAL A 103 -15.73 -7.87 -35.24
C VAL A 103 -14.83 -7.56 -36.44
N ASP A 104 -13.85 -6.67 -36.27
CA ASP A 104 -12.94 -6.28 -37.36
C ASP A 104 -12.09 -7.47 -37.84
N LEU A 105 -11.64 -8.31 -36.91
CA LEU A 105 -10.91 -9.53 -37.22
C LEU A 105 -11.78 -10.49 -38.03
N ALA A 106 -13.02 -10.74 -37.61
CA ALA A 106 -13.94 -11.62 -38.33
C ALA A 106 -14.25 -11.12 -39.75
N LYS A 107 -14.39 -9.79 -39.93
CA LYS A 107 -14.56 -9.17 -41.26
C LYS A 107 -13.33 -9.41 -42.15
N LEU A 108 -12.13 -9.14 -41.65
CA LEU A 108 -10.90 -9.33 -42.43
C LEU A 108 -10.62 -10.80 -42.75
N GLU A 109 -10.88 -11.71 -41.80
CA GLU A 109 -10.77 -13.16 -42.05
C GLU A 109 -11.84 -13.66 -43.05
N ALA A 110 -13.00 -13.01 -43.16
CA ALA A 110 -13.95 -13.30 -44.22
C ALA A 110 -13.47 -12.78 -45.59
N ILE A 111 -12.97 -11.54 -45.65
CA ILE A 111 -12.39 -10.93 -46.86
C ILE A 111 -11.26 -11.80 -47.43
N ASP A 112 -10.32 -12.21 -46.57
CA ASP A 112 -9.18 -13.05 -46.96
C ASP A 112 -9.64 -14.42 -47.48
N ARG A 113 -10.60 -15.07 -46.79
CA ARG A 113 -11.18 -16.35 -47.25
C ARG A 113 -11.94 -16.25 -48.56
N SER A 114 -12.52 -15.10 -48.86
CA SER A 114 -13.17 -14.82 -50.15
C SER A 114 -12.19 -14.46 -51.26
N GLY A 115 -10.88 -14.38 -50.98
CA GLY A 115 -9.86 -14.00 -51.95
C GLY A 115 -10.00 -12.55 -52.43
N LEU A 116 -10.60 -11.68 -51.61
CA LEU A 116 -10.81 -10.27 -51.95
C LEU A 116 -9.64 -9.43 -51.42
N GLY A 117 -9.16 -8.49 -52.24
CA GLY A 117 -8.04 -7.61 -51.90
C GLY A 117 -6.67 -8.29 -52.03
N GLU A 118 -5.62 -7.58 -51.60
CA GLU A 118 -4.25 -8.07 -51.64
C GLU A 118 -3.97 -9.01 -50.46
N LYS A 119 -3.55 -10.25 -50.77
CA LYS A 119 -3.37 -11.30 -49.75
C LYS A 119 -2.36 -10.92 -48.66
N ASN A 120 -1.25 -10.30 -49.06
CA ASN A 120 -0.21 -9.89 -48.10
C ASN A 120 -0.72 -8.79 -47.15
N ASP A 121 -1.51 -7.86 -47.65
CA ASP A 121 -2.08 -6.77 -46.85
C ASP A 121 -3.13 -7.31 -45.88
N ASN A 122 -4.00 -8.22 -46.33
CA ASN A 122 -4.98 -8.90 -45.48
C ASN A 122 -4.30 -9.66 -44.33
N LEU A 123 -3.28 -10.48 -44.64
CA LEU A 123 -2.55 -11.25 -43.64
C LEU A 123 -1.88 -10.34 -42.60
N LYS A 124 -1.28 -9.23 -43.04
CA LYS A 124 -0.68 -8.26 -42.14
C LYS A 124 -1.72 -7.60 -41.23
N ALA A 125 -2.84 -7.15 -41.78
CA ALA A 125 -3.90 -6.54 -40.99
C ALA A 125 -4.52 -7.52 -39.96
N ILE A 126 -4.70 -8.79 -40.34
CA ILE A 126 -5.14 -9.86 -39.44
C ILE A 126 -4.13 -10.05 -38.30
N ALA A 127 -2.84 -10.13 -38.61
CA ALA A 127 -1.78 -10.28 -37.61
C ALA A 127 -1.75 -9.10 -36.63
N ASP A 128 -1.88 -7.87 -37.14
CA ASP A 128 -1.91 -6.65 -36.33
C ASP A 128 -3.12 -6.63 -35.38
N LEU A 129 -4.30 -7.03 -35.85
CA LEU A 129 -5.49 -7.14 -35.01
C LEU A 129 -5.37 -8.25 -33.97
N LYS A 130 -4.78 -9.41 -34.30
CA LYS A 130 -4.49 -10.47 -33.32
C LYS A 130 -3.53 -9.99 -32.25
N SER A 131 -2.47 -9.26 -32.64
CA SER A 131 -1.55 -8.63 -31.69
C SER A 131 -2.26 -7.62 -30.77
N LYS A 132 -3.14 -6.78 -31.34
CA LYS A 132 -3.95 -5.83 -30.57
C LYS A 132 -4.88 -6.53 -29.59
N LYS A 133 -5.52 -7.63 -30.00
CA LYS A 133 -6.38 -8.46 -29.12
C LYS A 133 -5.58 -9.00 -27.92
N LEU A 134 -4.40 -9.57 -28.16
CA LEU A 134 -3.53 -10.08 -27.09
C LEU A 134 -3.09 -8.98 -26.12
N LYS A 135 -2.78 -7.78 -26.61
CA LYS A 135 -2.47 -6.62 -25.76
C LYS A 135 -3.66 -6.23 -24.87
N LEU A 136 -4.87 -6.21 -25.43
CA LEU A 136 -6.07 -5.93 -24.64
C LEU A 136 -6.35 -7.02 -23.60
N GLU A 137 -6.06 -8.29 -23.90
CA GLU A 137 -6.16 -9.39 -22.93
C GLU A 137 -5.17 -9.23 -21.79
N ALA A 138 -3.90 -8.93 -22.08
CA ALA A 138 -2.90 -8.66 -21.06
C ALA A 138 -3.27 -7.45 -20.18
N ASP A 139 -3.78 -6.38 -20.77
CA ASP A 139 -4.27 -5.21 -20.04
C ASP A 139 -5.43 -5.56 -19.10
N THR A 140 -6.40 -6.36 -19.57
CA THR A 140 -7.51 -6.84 -18.74
C THR A 140 -7.02 -7.63 -17.54
N ILE A 141 -6.09 -8.57 -17.72
CA ILE A 141 -5.53 -9.37 -16.62
C ILE A 141 -4.88 -8.45 -15.57
N LYS A 142 -4.14 -7.42 -16.01
CA LYS A 142 -3.54 -6.44 -15.10
C LYS A 142 -4.60 -5.62 -14.34
N LEU A 143 -5.68 -5.23 -15.02
CA LEU A 143 -6.81 -4.52 -14.40
C LEU A 143 -7.51 -5.38 -13.36
N GLU A 144 -7.78 -6.65 -13.67
CA GLU A 144 -8.39 -7.59 -12.73
C GLU A 144 -7.54 -7.77 -11.47
N ALA A 145 -6.23 -7.96 -11.63
CA ALA A 145 -5.31 -8.05 -10.50
C ALA A 145 -5.32 -6.78 -9.65
N ARG A 146 -5.34 -5.59 -10.28
CA ARG A 146 -5.40 -4.31 -9.57
C ARG A 146 -6.72 -4.11 -8.83
N ARG A 147 -7.84 -4.49 -9.42
CA ARG A 147 -9.17 -4.47 -8.78
C ARG A 147 -9.18 -5.36 -7.55
N ALA A 148 -8.76 -6.61 -7.68
CA ALA A 148 -8.71 -7.56 -6.57
C ALA A 148 -7.82 -7.06 -5.42
N ALA A 149 -6.67 -6.47 -5.73
CA ALA A 149 -5.80 -5.86 -4.71
C ALA A 149 -6.48 -4.68 -4.01
N THR A 150 -7.15 -3.80 -4.76
CA THR A 150 -7.86 -2.64 -4.22
C THR A 150 -9.07 -3.06 -3.37
N GLU A 151 -9.81 -4.09 -3.79
CA GLU A 151 -10.94 -4.67 -3.04
C GLU A 151 -10.50 -5.23 -1.69
N ARG A 152 -9.37 -5.95 -1.64
CA ARG A 152 -8.78 -6.39 -0.37
C ARG A 152 -8.45 -5.22 0.55
N GLN A 153 -7.82 -4.17 0.03
CA GLN A 153 -7.52 -2.96 0.80
C GLN A 153 -8.78 -2.27 1.33
N ILE A 154 -9.86 -2.23 0.54
CA ILE A 154 -11.17 -1.71 0.95
C ILE A 154 -11.71 -2.53 2.13
N ASN A 155 -11.69 -3.85 2.02
CA ASN A 155 -12.21 -4.73 3.07
C ASN A 155 -11.41 -4.61 4.38
N ASP A 156 -10.09 -4.63 4.29
CA ASP A 156 -9.21 -4.49 5.47
C ASP A 156 -9.40 -3.13 6.14
N LEU A 157 -9.51 -2.06 5.36
CA LEU A 157 -9.71 -0.72 5.90
C LEU A 157 -11.12 -0.52 6.47
N THR A 158 -12.13 -1.19 5.91
CA THR A 158 -13.50 -1.18 6.43
C THR A 158 -13.53 -1.79 7.83
N LYS A 159 -12.90 -2.95 8.02
CA LYS A 159 -12.76 -3.59 9.35
C LYS A 159 -12.02 -2.68 10.34
N GLN A 160 -10.89 -2.09 9.94
CA GLN A 160 -10.16 -1.14 10.78
C GLN A 160 -11.01 0.08 11.20
N ILE A 161 -11.90 0.55 10.32
CA ILE A 161 -12.83 1.64 10.63
C ILE A 161 -13.88 1.19 11.64
N GLU A 162 -14.42 -0.02 11.49
CA GLU A 162 -15.39 -0.63 12.41
C GLU A 162 -14.77 -0.80 13.81
N ASP A 163 -13.63 -1.51 13.91
CA ASP A 163 -12.91 -1.74 15.17
C ASP A 163 -12.58 -0.42 15.89
N LYS A 164 -12.14 0.59 15.13
CA LYS A 164 -11.78 1.90 15.69
C LYS A 164 -13.00 2.70 16.12
N ALA A 165 -14.12 2.59 15.40
CA ALA A 165 -15.37 3.22 15.81
C ALA A 165 -15.88 2.62 17.12
N GLU A 166 -15.86 1.29 17.23
CA GLU A 166 -16.22 0.58 18.48
C GLU A 166 -15.29 0.98 19.64
N LYS A 167 -13.98 1.06 19.40
CA LYS A 167 -13.01 1.50 20.42
C LYS A 167 -13.34 2.91 20.92
N ILE A 168 -13.70 3.84 20.04
CA ILE A 168 -14.09 5.22 20.42
C ILE A 168 -15.39 5.24 21.22
N GLU A 169 -16.39 4.45 20.81
CA GLU A 169 -17.66 4.33 21.54
C GLU A 169 -17.49 3.70 22.93
N GLY A 170 -16.50 2.82 23.08
CA GLY A 170 -16.15 2.16 24.33
C GLY A 170 -15.30 2.98 25.30
N MET A 171 -14.72 4.12 24.89
CA MET A 171 -13.83 4.93 25.73
C MET A 171 -14.55 5.49 26.96
N LYS A 172 -13.94 5.34 28.14
CA LYS A 172 -14.43 5.93 29.40
C LYS A 172 -13.35 6.74 30.10
N MET A 173 -13.75 7.75 30.87
CA MET A 173 -12.84 8.48 31.76
C MET A 173 -12.26 7.49 32.78
N GLY A 174 -10.93 7.32 32.76
CA GLY A 174 -10.21 6.39 33.65
C GLY A 174 -9.51 5.23 32.93
N ASP A 175 -9.73 5.06 31.61
CA ASP A 175 -8.95 4.13 30.79
C ASP A 175 -7.57 4.77 30.50
N GLU A 176 -6.64 4.59 31.43
CA GLU A 176 -5.22 4.89 31.22
C GLU A 176 -4.41 3.59 31.11
N GLN A 177 -3.65 3.52 30.00
CA GLN A 177 -2.62 2.54 29.62
C GLN A 177 -3.08 1.19 29.05
N GLU A 178 -3.10 1.12 27.73
CA GLU A 178 -2.28 0.16 26.97
C GLU A 178 -2.37 0.54 25.48
N GLU A 179 -1.38 1.25 24.94
CA GLU A 179 -0.90 1.10 23.55
C GLU A 179 0.46 1.79 23.45
N ALA A 180 1.46 1.20 24.12
CA ALA A 180 2.85 1.39 23.75
C ALA A 180 3.18 0.43 22.60
N ILE A 181 2.95 0.89 21.38
CA ILE A 181 3.78 0.64 20.19
C ILE A 181 4.54 -0.70 20.18
N GLU A 182 3.94 -1.78 19.69
CA GLU A 182 4.74 -2.87 19.09
C GLU A 182 5.20 -2.42 17.70
N SER A 183 6.44 -1.92 17.64
CA SER A 183 7.21 -1.86 16.39
C SER A 183 8.00 -3.17 16.25
N PRO A 184 8.03 -3.83 15.08
CA PRO A 184 8.80 -5.04 14.90
C PRO A 184 10.29 -4.70 14.74
N SER A 185 11.12 -5.06 15.72
CA SER A 185 12.58 -5.05 15.54
C SER A 185 13.06 -6.40 15.03
N VAL A 186 13.60 -6.37 13.82
CA VAL A 186 14.36 -7.43 13.16
C VAL A 186 15.83 -7.35 13.60
N VAL A 187 16.42 -8.52 13.95
CA VAL A 187 17.86 -8.89 13.90
C VAL A 187 18.72 -8.36 15.08
N GLU A 188 19.62 -9.09 15.77
CA GLU A 188 20.60 -10.12 15.39
C GLU A 188 21.18 -10.87 16.63
N GLU A 189 21.61 -12.11 16.39
CA GLU A 189 22.72 -12.91 16.97
C GLU A 189 23.28 -12.70 18.40
N LYS A 190 23.51 -13.85 19.07
CA LYS A 190 24.86 -14.17 19.57
C LYS A 190 25.15 -15.67 19.62
N GLN A 191 26.16 -16.06 18.83
CA GLN A 191 26.89 -17.33 18.85
C GLN A 191 27.85 -17.46 20.05
N LYS A 192 28.14 -18.74 20.38
CA LYS A 192 29.40 -19.41 20.81
C LYS A 192 29.07 -20.44 21.90
N GLU A 193 29.54 -21.68 21.86
CA GLU A 193 30.92 -22.11 21.60
C GLU A 193 30.98 -23.61 21.23
N GLU A 194 31.81 -23.97 20.25
CA GLU A 194 32.28 -25.33 19.92
C GLU A 194 33.36 -25.81 20.90
N THR A 195 33.53 -27.13 21.06
CA THR A 195 34.84 -27.84 20.98
C THR A 195 34.58 -29.37 20.90
N GLU A 196 34.93 -29.97 19.75
CA GLU A 196 35.75 -31.19 19.49
C GLU A 196 35.97 -32.21 20.64
N GLU A 197 36.19 -33.52 20.48
CA GLU A 197 36.37 -34.48 19.39
C GLU A 197 36.57 -35.84 20.14
N GLN A 198 36.06 -36.96 19.62
CA GLN A 198 36.78 -38.25 19.73
C GLN A 198 36.21 -39.31 18.77
N VAL A 199 37.08 -39.73 17.87
CA VAL A 199 36.97 -40.84 16.93
C VAL A 199 37.56 -42.08 17.59
N GLU A 200 36.83 -43.19 17.61
CA GLU A 200 37.40 -44.54 17.56
C GLU A 200 36.44 -45.47 16.75
N THR A 201 36.95 -45.98 15.63
CA THR A 201 36.56 -47.26 14.98
C THR A 201 37.65 -48.30 15.31
N PRO A 202 37.54 -49.63 15.08
CA PRO A 202 36.67 -50.36 14.15
C PRO A 202 36.22 -51.78 14.61
N SER A 203 35.60 -52.55 13.70
CA SER A 203 35.42 -54.03 13.63
C SER A 203 33.94 -54.35 13.42
N GLY A 204 33.48 -55.09 12.42
CA GLY A 204 34.08 -55.99 11.44
C GLY A 204 32.91 -56.67 10.69
N GLU A 205 33.17 -57.17 9.47
CA GLU A 205 32.59 -58.36 8.81
C GLU A 205 31.06 -58.63 8.90
N GLU A 206 30.30 -59.08 7.92
CA GLU A 206 30.50 -59.68 6.60
C GLU A 206 29.09 -59.95 6.03
N GLY A 207 29.00 -60.15 4.71
CA GLY A 207 27.89 -60.89 4.07
C GLY A 207 26.99 -60.02 3.19
N LYS A 208 27.19 -60.00 1.85
CA LYS A 208 26.64 -60.97 0.87
C LYS A 208 25.10 -61.07 0.98
N SER A 209 24.29 -60.95 -0.05
CA SER A 209 24.49 -60.97 -1.50
C SER A 209 23.13 -60.73 -2.17
N LEU A 210 23.15 -60.04 -3.31
CA LEU A 210 22.39 -60.30 -4.53
C LEU A 210 20.90 -60.70 -4.38
N PHE A 211 20.00 -59.79 -4.73
CA PHE A 211 19.30 -59.79 -6.02
C PHE A 211 18.66 -58.41 -6.27
#